data_AF-A0A4P2QAR5-F1
#
_entry.id   AF-A0A4P2QAR5-F1
#
_cell.length_a   1.000
_cell.length_b   1.000
_cell.length_c   1.000
_cell.angle_alpha   90.00
_cell.angle_beta   90.00
_cell.angle_gamma   90.00
#
_symmetry.space_group_name_H-M   'P 1'
#
loop_
_entity.id
_entity.type
_entity.pdbx_description
1 polymer ?
#
loop_
_entity_poly.entity_id
_entity_poly.type
_entity_poly.pdbx_seq_one_letter_code
_entity_poly.pdbx_strand_id
1 'polypeptide(L)'
;MRTGVQARVLMGAVAALALGALASGCLWEPSDDSLGRFCAMPANGDEDGKEYCVGANRSPGDAWSQAERHGDLPIEMWADLPRGVAMRELAGSEDMLDLWLGNVDKVVSYVRDQERNAESYGATLAGKLRFLLDRAAGQQRSLLEEEPVRAADRFKEAMTEKANAEKEPLVAALAEDKQAMAAVQAIFEQARDDAAPLQAEYANVVERFAEYRATEAAETAAVAALSEQASRSALEGLEAVEEAILAAAREASRAPGELSVAIMALSARIQASAVALDEALAPHKELLATHGAAMPDMSSGALRSLNAMLGYVQQRVARSDRTAAALLGGIRLRRQALLALQGDEGAREASARSRSEKASATFLAGAQARAAALAKPPPATLRLGLPPLADRCRELSSLLQMRPLCEASSSSWREAGCAALRDRFEAAETELTTTLPRMIAEGLAALRAQGVDAALLDAAQARLDAGDVIGAAIAHDAAVSRAEGT
;
A
#
# COMPACT_ATOMS: atom_id res chain seq x y z
N MET A 1 14.96 10.71 16.52
CA MET A 1 15.69 10.85 17.80
C MET A 1 17.12 11.28 17.49
N ARG A 2 17.58 12.34 18.18
CA ARG A 2 19.01 12.72 18.36
C ARG A 2 19.75 11.51 18.95
N THR A 3 21.00 11.18 18.59
CA THR A 3 22.31 11.68 19.07
C THR A 3 23.38 10.83 18.33
N GLY A 4 24.64 11.18 18.08
CA GLY A 4 25.61 12.01 18.79
C GLY A 4 26.86 11.17 19.16
N VAL A 5 27.93 11.30 18.36
CA VAL A 5 29.37 11.52 18.68
C VAL A 5 30.02 10.95 19.98
N GLN A 6 31.25 10.40 19.82
CA GLN A 6 32.40 10.26 20.78
C GLN A 6 32.30 9.20 21.92
N ALA A 7 33.35 8.59 22.47
CA ALA A 7 34.82 8.64 22.39
C ALA A 7 35.41 7.43 23.16
N ARG A 8 36.71 7.11 23.00
CA ARG A 8 37.64 6.94 24.15
C ARG A 8 39.13 6.84 23.75
N VAL A 9 39.89 7.72 24.41
CA VAL A 9 41.35 7.84 24.53
C VAL A 9 41.81 7.09 25.79
N LEU A 10 43.01 6.49 25.78
CA LEU A 10 43.89 6.24 26.95
C LEU A 10 45.29 5.83 26.42
N MET A 11 46.28 6.72 26.52
CA MET A 11 47.35 6.78 27.53
C MET A 11 48.42 5.68 27.45
N GLY A 12 49.67 6.12 27.34
CA GLY A 12 50.87 5.32 27.58
C GLY A 12 52.14 6.17 27.48
N ALA A 13 52.40 7.01 28.48
CA ALA A 13 53.70 7.62 28.73
C ALA A 13 54.11 7.31 30.18
N VAL A 14 55.39 6.96 30.39
CA VAL A 14 56.22 6.94 31.63
C VAL A 14 57.40 5.98 31.32
N ALA A 15 58.68 6.22 31.62
CA ALA A 15 59.44 7.36 32.10
C ALA A 15 60.94 6.94 32.17
N ALA A 16 61.81 7.94 32.37
CA ALA A 16 63.00 7.91 33.25
C ALA A 16 64.22 7.08 32.81
N LEU A 17 65.47 7.44 33.08
CA LEU A 17 66.18 8.59 33.66
C LEU A 17 67.68 8.22 33.55
N ALA A 18 68.56 9.23 33.49
CA ALA A 18 69.71 9.41 34.39
C ALA A 18 71.09 9.70 33.75
N LEU A 19 71.55 10.91 34.08
CA LEU A 19 72.88 11.28 34.61
C LEU A 19 74.10 11.40 33.68
N GLY A 20 74.67 12.63 33.67
CA GLY A 20 76.05 12.78 34.12
C GLY A 20 76.94 13.85 33.45
N ALA A 21 77.11 14.96 34.16
CA ALA A 21 78.35 15.76 34.31
C ALA A 21 78.84 16.75 33.22
N LEU A 22 79.40 17.84 33.76
CA LEU A 22 79.86 19.10 33.16
C LEU A 22 81.20 18.97 32.42
N ALA A 23 81.34 19.71 31.31
CA ALA A 23 82.59 20.38 30.95
C ALA A 23 82.30 21.58 30.02
N SER A 24 82.61 22.78 30.50
CA SER A 24 82.71 24.00 29.73
C SER A 24 84.01 23.99 28.91
N GLY A 25 83.92 24.30 27.61
CA GLY A 25 85.07 24.73 26.81
C GLY A 25 85.21 24.09 25.43
N CYS A 26 84.55 24.66 24.42
CA CYS A 26 85.11 25.08 23.13
C CYS A 26 83.96 25.42 22.16
N LEU A 27 83.99 26.65 21.66
CA LEU A 27 82.95 27.32 20.87
C LEU A 27 83.06 26.90 19.39
N TRP A 28 82.41 25.80 18.98
CA TRP A 28 82.15 25.49 17.58
C TRP A 28 80.64 25.32 17.45
N GLU A 29 79.95 26.23 16.75
CA GLU A 29 78.55 26.03 16.36
C GLU A 29 78.47 24.71 15.56
N PRO A 30 77.71 23.70 16.01
CA PRO A 30 77.44 22.54 15.19
C PRO A 30 76.65 23.02 13.96
N SER A 31 77.17 22.77 12.76
CA SER A 31 76.39 23.04 11.55
C SER A 31 75.14 22.16 11.56
N ASP A 32 73.97 22.80 11.49
CA ASP A 32 72.69 22.11 11.37
C ASP A 32 72.55 21.58 9.94
N ASP A 33 73.18 20.43 9.68
CA ASP A 33 73.21 19.75 8.38
C ASP A 33 71.95 18.92 8.12
N SER A 34 70.90 19.08 8.95
CA SER A 34 69.63 18.37 8.81
C SER A 34 68.89 18.71 7.51
N LEU A 35 69.17 19.87 6.92
CA LEU A 35 68.59 20.34 5.66
C LEU A 35 69.48 20.08 4.43
N GLY A 36 70.62 19.40 4.59
CA GLY A 36 71.64 19.24 3.56
C GLY A 36 72.77 20.27 3.68
N ARG A 37 73.68 20.26 2.71
CA ARG A 37 74.86 21.16 2.68
C ARG A 37 75.09 21.73 1.28
N PHE A 38 75.59 22.96 1.22
CA PHE A 38 76.16 23.53 0.01
C PHE A 38 77.65 23.31 0.02
N CYS A 39 78.18 22.69 -1.03
CA CYS A 39 79.59 22.40 -1.16
C CYS A 39 80.16 23.06 -2.41
N ALA A 40 81.42 23.50 -2.33
CA ALA A 40 82.15 24.10 -3.43
C ALA A 40 83.59 23.61 -3.46
N MET A 41 84.18 23.53 -4.65
CA MET A 41 85.57 23.13 -4.87
C MET A 41 86.13 23.78 -6.14
N PRO A 42 87.37 24.31 -6.15
CA PRO A 42 88.03 24.74 -7.38
C PRO A 42 88.24 23.54 -8.32
N ALA A 43 87.84 23.67 -9.58
CA ALA A 43 87.96 22.59 -10.57
C ALA A 43 89.42 22.23 -10.89
N ASN A 44 90.36 23.14 -10.61
CA ASN A 44 91.80 22.99 -10.87
C ASN A 44 92.67 22.95 -9.60
N GLY A 45 92.10 22.69 -8.41
CA GLY A 45 92.84 22.72 -7.13
C GLY A 45 93.90 21.62 -6.97
N ASP A 46 94.96 21.92 -6.22
CA ASP A 46 96.11 21.05 -5.90
C ASP A 46 95.69 19.64 -5.41
N GLU A 47 96.59 18.66 -5.57
CA GLU A 47 96.44 17.17 -5.52
C GLU A 47 95.61 16.53 -4.37
N ASP A 48 95.06 17.28 -3.42
CA ASP A 48 94.24 16.82 -2.28
C ASP A 48 92.73 17.19 -2.35
N GLY A 49 92.23 17.83 -3.42
CA GLY A 49 90.79 17.88 -3.77
C GLY A 49 89.82 18.24 -2.63
N LYS A 50 90.13 19.27 -1.84
CA LYS A 50 89.38 19.60 -0.62
C LYS A 50 88.04 20.27 -0.92
N GLU A 51 86.96 19.66 -0.42
CA GLU A 51 85.59 20.19 -0.54
C GLU A 51 85.27 21.16 0.61
N TYR A 52 84.74 22.33 0.28
CA TYR A 52 84.32 23.35 1.24
C TYR A 52 82.80 23.35 1.36
N CYS A 53 82.29 22.80 2.46
CA CYS A 53 80.86 22.63 2.68
C CYS A 53 80.34 23.48 3.85
N VAL A 54 79.17 24.07 3.67
CA VAL A 54 78.38 24.76 4.71
C VAL A 54 76.98 24.16 4.78
N GLY A 55 76.32 24.24 5.94
CA GLY A 55 74.93 23.79 6.08
C GLY A 55 73.98 24.56 5.16
N ALA A 56 72.92 23.90 4.67
CA ALA A 56 71.94 24.51 3.75
C ALA A 56 71.09 25.64 4.38
N ASN A 57 71.23 25.86 5.70
CA ASN A 57 70.71 27.02 6.39
C ASN A 57 71.54 28.30 6.16
N ARG A 58 72.74 28.19 5.57
CA ARG A 58 73.61 29.31 5.18
C ARG A 58 73.51 29.59 3.68
N SER A 59 74.16 30.66 3.20
CA SER A 59 74.13 30.99 1.77
C SER A 59 75.08 30.07 0.99
N PRO A 60 74.75 29.63 -0.25
CA PRO A 60 75.71 28.97 -1.12
C PRO A 60 77.01 29.77 -1.29
N GLY A 61 76.93 31.10 -1.25
CA GLY A 61 78.10 31.99 -1.34
C GLY A 61 79.13 31.82 -0.22
N ASP A 62 78.74 31.28 0.94
CA ASP A 62 79.68 31.02 2.03
C ASP A 62 80.60 29.82 1.72
N ALA A 63 80.10 28.83 0.98
CA ALA A 63 80.92 27.72 0.46
C ALA A 63 81.79 28.20 -0.71
N TRP A 64 81.21 28.99 -1.62
CA TRP A 64 81.95 29.57 -2.75
C TRP A 64 83.13 30.43 -2.30
N SER A 65 82.89 31.37 -1.38
CA SER A 65 83.93 32.27 -0.85
C SER A 65 85.04 31.51 -0.13
N GLN A 66 84.76 30.32 0.41
CA GLN A 66 85.79 29.46 0.97
C GLN A 66 86.60 28.77 -0.13
N ALA A 67 85.94 28.23 -1.15
CA ALA A 67 86.62 27.62 -2.29
C ALA A 67 87.52 28.64 -3.04
N GLU A 68 87.03 29.86 -3.27
CA GLU A 68 87.74 30.92 -3.99
C GLU A 68 89.03 31.38 -3.27
N ARG A 69 89.06 31.34 -1.93
CA ARG A 69 90.29 31.64 -1.16
C ARG A 69 91.39 30.60 -1.34
N HIS A 70 91.05 29.44 -1.89
CA HIS A 70 91.91 28.27 -1.94
C HIS A 70 92.17 27.75 -3.36
N GLY A 71 91.62 28.39 -4.38
CA GLY A 71 91.93 28.09 -5.78
C GLY A 71 91.23 29.02 -6.75
N ASP A 72 91.76 29.08 -7.98
CA ASP A 72 91.21 29.91 -9.04
C ASP A 72 89.97 29.28 -9.69
N LEU A 73 89.20 30.11 -10.40
CA LEU A 73 88.08 29.68 -11.23
C LEU A 73 88.54 28.71 -12.35
N PRO A 74 87.68 27.78 -12.80
CA PRO A 74 86.28 27.62 -12.40
C PRO A 74 86.11 26.88 -11.06
N ILE A 75 85.05 27.22 -10.32
CA ILE A 75 84.65 26.55 -9.07
C ILE A 75 83.40 25.73 -9.35
N GLU A 76 83.44 24.46 -8.99
CA GLU A 76 82.32 23.54 -9.01
C GLU A 76 81.54 23.64 -7.70
N MET A 77 80.21 23.75 -7.77
CA MET A 77 79.34 23.69 -6.60
C MET A 77 78.27 22.60 -6.71
N TRP A 78 77.81 22.05 -5.58
CA TRP A 78 76.66 21.14 -5.53
C TRP A 78 75.94 21.22 -4.18
N ALA A 79 74.70 20.75 -4.16
CA ALA A 79 73.96 20.52 -2.92
C ALA A 79 74.09 19.04 -2.52
N ASP A 80 74.69 18.79 -1.36
CA ASP A 80 74.83 17.45 -0.79
C ASP A 80 73.57 17.04 -0.02
N LEU A 81 73.40 15.73 0.18
CA LEU A 81 72.22 15.18 0.84
C LEU A 81 72.15 15.60 2.32
N PRO A 82 70.94 15.67 2.92
CA PRO A 82 70.78 15.74 4.36
C PRO A 82 71.59 14.66 5.10
N ARG A 83 72.19 15.03 6.23
CA ARG A 83 73.08 14.12 6.96
C ARG A 83 72.33 12.85 7.40
N GLY A 84 72.87 11.69 7.04
CA GLY A 84 72.32 10.38 7.43
C GLY A 84 71.28 9.81 6.46
N VAL A 85 70.88 10.56 5.43
CA VAL A 85 69.90 10.10 4.43
C VAL A 85 70.59 9.38 3.29
N ALA A 86 70.15 8.16 2.99
CA ALA A 86 70.63 7.41 1.83
C ALA A 86 69.91 7.83 0.55
N MET A 87 70.58 7.72 -0.61
CA MET A 87 69.98 8.09 -1.90
C MET A 87 68.68 7.35 -2.23
N ARG A 88 68.52 6.09 -1.79
CA ARG A 88 67.28 5.31 -1.98
C ARG A 88 66.13 5.86 -1.13
N GLU A 89 66.43 6.34 0.07
CA GLU A 89 65.46 6.96 0.97
C GLU A 89 65.03 8.33 0.44
N LEU A 90 65.98 9.13 -0.06
CA LEU A 90 65.70 10.35 -0.79
C LEU A 90 64.75 10.06 -1.97
N ALA A 91 65.13 9.15 -2.88
CA ALA A 91 64.36 8.84 -4.09
C ALA A 91 62.96 8.25 -3.84
N GLY A 92 62.71 7.69 -2.64
CA GLY A 92 61.41 7.13 -2.26
C GLY A 92 60.49 8.09 -1.50
N SER A 93 60.94 9.32 -1.21
CA SER A 93 60.19 10.32 -0.45
C SER A 93 60.05 11.63 -1.24
N GLU A 94 58.82 12.00 -1.55
CA GLU A 94 58.48 13.24 -2.27
C GLU A 94 58.99 14.49 -1.53
N ASP A 95 58.70 14.59 -0.23
CA ASP A 95 59.12 15.72 0.61
C ASP A 95 60.65 15.92 0.64
N MET A 96 61.41 14.82 0.68
CA MET A 96 62.87 14.87 0.75
C MET A 96 63.49 15.22 -0.60
N LEU A 97 62.92 14.71 -1.70
CA LEU A 97 63.30 15.07 -3.06
C LEU A 97 63.08 16.56 -3.31
N ASP A 98 61.92 17.09 -2.94
CA ASP A 98 61.59 18.51 -3.12
C ASP A 98 62.54 19.41 -2.33
N LEU A 99 62.85 19.05 -1.08
CA LEU A 99 63.81 19.77 -0.26
C LEU A 99 65.21 19.80 -0.91
N TRP A 100 65.70 18.64 -1.36
CA TRP A 100 67.03 18.54 -1.95
C TRP A 100 67.10 19.24 -3.32
N LEU A 101 66.09 19.10 -4.17
CA LEU A 101 66.02 19.81 -5.46
C LEU A 101 65.92 21.33 -5.27
N GLY A 102 65.21 21.80 -4.25
CA GLY A 102 65.21 23.21 -3.87
C GLY A 102 66.60 23.72 -3.48
N ASN A 103 67.43 22.89 -2.85
CA ASN A 103 68.82 23.24 -2.56
C ASN A 103 69.72 23.19 -3.80
N VAL A 104 69.49 22.24 -4.72
CA VAL A 104 70.15 22.22 -6.03
C VAL A 104 69.86 23.51 -6.80
N ASP A 105 68.61 23.96 -6.83
CA ASP A 105 68.22 25.20 -7.51
C ASP A 105 68.91 26.44 -6.90
N LYS A 106 69.06 26.49 -5.57
CA LYS A 106 69.83 27.56 -4.90
C LYS A 106 71.30 27.60 -5.32
N VAL A 107 71.96 26.45 -5.46
CA VAL A 107 73.35 26.37 -5.91
C VAL A 107 73.47 26.82 -7.37
N VAL A 108 72.61 26.28 -8.24
CA VAL A 108 72.63 26.58 -9.68
C VAL A 108 72.32 28.06 -9.93
N SER A 109 71.33 28.62 -9.23
CA SER A 109 70.98 30.05 -9.31
C SER A 109 72.08 30.95 -8.74
N TYR A 110 72.75 30.55 -7.65
CA TYR A 110 73.87 31.32 -7.11
C TYR A 110 74.99 31.48 -8.15
N VAL A 111 75.46 30.37 -8.75
CA VAL A 111 76.55 30.41 -9.74
C VAL A 111 76.11 31.16 -11.02
N ARG A 112 74.86 30.96 -11.47
CA ARG A 112 74.32 31.62 -12.67
C ARG A 112 74.10 33.11 -12.50
N ASP A 113 73.44 33.50 -11.41
CA ASP A 113 72.83 34.83 -11.28
C ASP A 113 73.71 35.79 -10.46
N GLN A 114 74.42 35.29 -9.44
CA GLN A 114 75.27 36.09 -8.56
C GLN A 114 76.71 36.15 -9.05
N GLU A 115 77.35 34.99 -9.26
CA GLU A 115 78.77 34.93 -9.70
C GLU A 115 78.93 35.20 -11.20
N ARG A 116 77.92 34.84 -12.00
CA ARG A 116 77.85 35.09 -13.45
C ARG A 116 79.08 34.60 -14.22
N ASN A 117 79.68 33.49 -13.77
CA ASN A 117 80.81 32.85 -14.43
C ASN A 117 80.35 31.61 -15.21
N ALA A 118 80.49 31.64 -16.54
CA ALA A 118 80.03 30.57 -17.42
C ALA A 118 80.84 29.27 -17.27
N GLU A 119 82.13 29.35 -16.94
CA GLU A 119 83.00 28.18 -16.77
C GLU A 119 82.69 27.45 -15.46
N SER A 120 82.47 28.19 -14.36
CA SER A 120 82.03 27.63 -13.07
C SER A 120 80.61 27.08 -13.13
N TYR A 121 79.73 27.72 -13.89
CA TYR A 121 78.39 27.19 -14.17
C TYR A 121 78.47 25.87 -14.94
N GLY A 122 79.32 25.80 -15.95
CA GLY A 122 79.62 24.59 -16.70
C GLY A 122 80.19 23.48 -15.81
N ALA A 123 81.17 23.80 -14.96
CA ALA A 123 81.77 22.85 -14.02
C ALA A 123 80.73 22.31 -13.03
N THR A 124 79.90 23.18 -12.44
CA THR A 124 78.80 22.82 -11.54
C THR A 124 77.82 21.85 -12.18
N LEU A 125 77.38 22.12 -13.42
CA LEU A 125 76.41 21.26 -14.12
C LEU A 125 77.02 19.96 -14.66
N ALA A 126 78.32 19.92 -14.90
CA ALA A 126 79.00 18.74 -15.45
C ALA A 126 79.62 17.83 -14.37
N GLY A 127 79.85 18.38 -13.17
CA GLY A 127 80.55 17.70 -12.07
C GLY A 127 79.66 16.86 -11.16
N LYS A 128 79.96 16.88 -9.88
CA LYS A 128 79.36 16.10 -8.79
C LYS A 128 77.85 16.30 -8.67
N LEU A 129 77.32 17.48 -8.99
CA LEU A 129 75.87 17.70 -9.02
C LEU A 129 75.17 16.76 -10.02
N ARG A 130 75.71 16.62 -11.23
CA ARG A 130 75.18 15.70 -12.25
C ARG A 130 75.21 14.26 -11.76
N PHE A 131 76.33 13.84 -11.17
CA PHE A 131 76.46 12.49 -10.61
C PHE A 131 75.37 12.19 -9.57
N LEU A 132 75.07 13.13 -8.68
CA LEU A 132 74.01 12.96 -7.67
C LEU A 132 72.62 12.88 -8.31
N LEU A 133 72.33 13.73 -9.30
CA LEU A 133 71.05 13.71 -10.03
C LEU A 133 70.85 12.41 -10.80
N ASP A 134 71.88 11.93 -11.50
CA ASP A 134 71.83 10.65 -12.24
C ASP A 134 71.61 9.47 -11.28
N ARG A 135 72.23 9.50 -10.10
CA ARG A 135 72.05 8.46 -9.08
C ARG A 135 70.64 8.47 -8.48
N ALA A 136 70.06 9.64 -8.21
CA ALA A 136 68.70 9.78 -7.73
C ALA A 136 67.70 9.24 -8.78
N ALA A 137 67.85 9.64 -10.04
CA ALA A 137 67.01 9.18 -11.15
C ALA A 137 67.10 7.65 -11.37
N GLY A 138 68.30 7.06 -11.21
CA GLY A 138 68.49 5.62 -11.28
C GLY A 138 67.78 4.86 -10.16
N GLN A 139 67.84 5.37 -8.92
CA GLN A 139 67.13 4.76 -7.79
C GLN A 139 65.60 4.87 -7.92
N GLN A 140 65.10 6.00 -8.41
CA GLN A 140 63.67 6.21 -8.62
C GLN A 140 63.09 5.24 -9.67
N ARG A 141 63.83 4.97 -10.76
CA ARG A 141 63.43 3.93 -11.74
C ARG A 141 63.38 2.54 -11.12
N SER A 142 64.39 2.18 -10.34
CA SER A 142 64.43 0.88 -9.66
C SER A 142 63.25 0.68 -8.69
N LEU A 143 62.82 1.73 -7.98
CA LEU A 143 61.67 1.67 -7.09
C LEU A 143 60.35 1.50 -7.86
N LEU A 144 60.19 2.20 -8.98
CA LEU A 144 58.99 2.07 -9.83
C LEU A 144 58.87 0.69 -10.49
N GLU A 145 59.99 0.01 -10.75
CA GLU A 145 60.01 -1.34 -11.32
C GLU A 145 59.72 -2.44 -10.27
N GLU A 146 59.95 -2.20 -8.97
CA GLU A 146 59.71 -3.18 -7.90
C GLU A 146 58.22 -3.32 -7.49
N GLU A 147 57.35 -2.36 -7.83
CA GLU A 147 56.02 -2.22 -7.19
C GLU A 147 54.71 -2.56 -7.98
N PRO A 148 54.65 -3.14 -9.20
CA PRO A 148 53.35 -3.34 -9.85
C PRO A 148 52.90 -4.81 -10.02
N VAL A 149 52.42 -5.51 -8.96
CA VAL A 149 51.58 -6.73 -9.12
C VAL A 149 50.53 -6.98 -8.00
N ARG A 150 50.74 -6.55 -6.75
CA ARG A 150 49.91 -7.06 -5.62
C ARG A 150 48.47 -6.51 -5.50
N ALA A 151 48.10 -5.44 -6.20
CA ALA A 151 46.77 -4.84 -6.05
C ALA A 151 45.66 -5.66 -6.76
N ALA A 152 45.94 -6.19 -7.94
CA ALA A 152 44.98 -6.98 -8.72
C ALA A 152 44.72 -8.35 -8.07
N ASP A 153 45.78 -9.00 -7.57
CA ASP A 153 45.67 -10.28 -6.87
C ASP A 153 44.87 -10.13 -5.56
N ARG A 154 45.13 -9.07 -4.78
CA ARG A 154 44.37 -8.76 -3.55
C ARG A 154 42.88 -8.50 -3.83
N PHE A 155 42.55 -7.83 -4.94
CA PHE A 155 41.15 -7.60 -5.32
C PHE A 155 40.45 -8.91 -5.70
N LYS A 156 41.12 -9.78 -6.48
CA LYS A 156 40.59 -11.09 -6.87
C LYS A 156 40.41 -12.00 -5.65
N GLU A 157 41.36 -12.01 -4.72
CA GLU A 157 41.23 -12.72 -3.44
C GLU A 157 40.04 -12.20 -2.63
N ALA A 158 39.91 -10.88 -2.45
CA ALA A 158 38.79 -10.28 -1.71
C ALA A 158 37.43 -10.58 -2.36
N MET A 159 37.33 -10.55 -3.69
CA MET A 159 36.10 -10.92 -4.41
C MET A 159 35.77 -12.42 -4.26
N THR A 160 36.79 -13.28 -4.29
CA THR A 160 36.61 -14.74 -4.12
C THR A 160 36.19 -15.07 -2.68
N GLU A 161 36.81 -14.42 -1.71
CA GLU A 161 36.46 -14.56 -0.29
C GLU A 161 35.04 -14.08 -0.01
N LYS A 162 34.65 -12.90 -0.55
CA LYS A 162 33.27 -12.40 -0.45
C LYS A 162 32.27 -13.33 -1.13
N ALA A 163 32.57 -13.82 -2.34
CA ALA A 163 31.70 -14.75 -3.05
C ALA A 163 31.52 -16.07 -2.27
N ASN A 164 32.59 -16.59 -1.66
CA ASN A 164 32.52 -17.79 -0.82
C ASN A 164 31.74 -17.53 0.48
N ALA A 165 31.92 -16.36 1.09
CA ALA A 165 31.20 -15.96 2.30
C ALA A 165 29.70 -15.76 2.07
N GLU A 166 29.28 -15.30 0.88
CA GLU A 166 27.87 -15.11 0.52
C GLU A 166 27.22 -16.39 -0.06
N LYS A 167 28.01 -17.31 -0.61
CA LYS A 167 27.51 -18.54 -1.22
C LYS A 167 26.79 -19.46 -0.24
N GLU A 168 27.40 -19.73 0.93
CA GLU A 168 26.80 -20.64 1.92
C GLU A 168 25.44 -20.10 2.46
N PRO A 169 25.32 -18.82 2.85
CA PRO A 169 24.03 -18.23 3.23
C PRO A 169 22.98 -18.31 2.12
N LEU A 170 23.35 -18.03 0.86
CA LEU A 170 22.42 -18.08 -0.26
C LEU A 170 21.96 -19.50 -0.56
N VAL A 171 22.85 -20.50 -0.46
CA VAL A 171 22.48 -21.91 -0.62
C VAL A 171 21.57 -22.38 0.51
N ALA A 172 21.83 -21.93 1.75
CA ALA A 172 20.96 -22.23 2.90
C ALA A 172 19.57 -21.61 2.74
N ALA A 173 19.48 -20.33 2.37
CA ALA A 173 18.22 -19.64 2.09
C ALA A 173 17.45 -20.32 0.96
N LEU A 174 18.11 -20.69 -0.14
CA LEU A 174 17.47 -21.41 -1.25
C LEU A 174 16.96 -22.80 -0.83
N ALA A 175 17.68 -23.50 0.05
CA ALA A 175 17.25 -24.78 0.57
C ALA A 175 16.02 -24.64 1.48
N GLU A 176 15.97 -23.59 2.30
CA GLU A 176 14.81 -23.24 3.14
C GLU A 176 13.60 -22.86 2.27
N ASP A 177 13.77 -21.98 1.28
CA ASP A 177 12.72 -21.63 0.32
C ASP A 177 12.18 -22.88 -0.39
N LYS A 178 13.07 -23.80 -0.81
CA LYS A 178 12.65 -25.05 -1.46
C LYS A 178 11.80 -25.93 -0.54
N GLN A 179 12.17 -26.04 0.73
CA GLN A 179 11.39 -26.80 1.72
C GLN A 179 10.04 -26.12 1.97
N ALA A 180 10.02 -24.80 2.11
CA ALA A 180 8.80 -24.04 2.35
C ALA A 180 7.85 -24.10 1.14
N MET A 181 8.38 -24.01 -0.09
CA MET A 181 7.61 -24.22 -1.32
C MET A 181 7.01 -25.62 -1.42
N ALA A 182 7.76 -26.65 -1.02
CA ALA A 182 7.24 -28.02 -0.98
C ALA A 182 6.10 -28.17 0.04
N ALA A 183 6.21 -27.51 1.21
CA ALA A 183 5.14 -27.49 2.21
C ALA A 183 3.88 -26.77 1.69
N VAL A 184 4.05 -25.61 1.05
CA VAL A 184 2.95 -24.88 0.40
C VAL A 184 2.28 -25.72 -0.69
N GLN A 185 3.06 -26.42 -1.52
CA GLN A 185 2.51 -27.31 -2.54
C GLN A 185 1.67 -28.43 -1.92
N ALA A 186 2.15 -29.06 -0.84
CA ALA A 186 1.40 -30.09 -0.13
C ALA A 186 0.08 -29.55 0.45
N ILE A 187 0.06 -28.32 0.96
CA ILE A 187 -1.15 -27.65 1.44
C ILE A 187 -2.14 -27.46 0.28
N PHE A 188 -1.69 -27.02 -0.90
CA PHE A 188 -2.57 -26.86 -2.07
C PHE A 188 -3.11 -28.20 -2.60
N GLU A 189 -2.28 -29.24 -2.62
CA GLU A 189 -2.72 -30.58 -3.00
C GLU A 189 -3.79 -31.10 -2.05
N GLN A 190 -3.58 -30.98 -0.73
CA GLN A 190 -4.57 -31.34 0.28
C GLN A 190 -5.86 -30.52 0.13
N ALA A 191 -5.75 -29.20 -0.04
CA ALA A 191 -6.92 -28.33 -0.21
C ALA A 191 -7.72 -28.66 -1.49
N ARG A 192 -7.04 -29.07 -2.56
CA ARG A 192 -7.70 -29.54 -3.78
C ARG A 192 -8.48 -30.83 -3.52
N ASP A 193 -7.88 -31.77 -2.79
CA ASP A 193 -8.51 -33.05 -2.47
C ASP A 193 -9.70 -32.85 -1.52
N ASP A 194 -9.59 -31.94 -0.55
CA ASP A 194 -10.67 -31.55 0.36
C ASP A 194 -11.81 -30.80 -0.36
N ALA A 195 -11.49 -30.03 -1.40
CA ALA A 195 -12.47 -29.31 -2.21
C ALA A 195 -13.20 -30.19 -3.24
N ALA A 196 -12.63 -31.32 -3.66
CA ALA A 196 -13.23 -32.23 -4.63
C ALA A 196 -14.68 -32.67 -4.28
N PRO A 197 -15.00 -33.10 -3.04
CA PRO A 197 -16.39 -33.41 -2.68
C PRO A 197 -17.30 -32.16 -2.70
N LEU A 198 -16.78 -30.98 -2.34
CA LEU A 198 -17.55 -29.73 -2.38
C LEU A 198 -17.94 -29.35 -3.81
N GLN A 199 -17.07 -29.63 -4.78
CA GLN A 199 -17.35 -29.39 -6.20
C GLN A 199 -18.50 -30.26 -6.71
N ALA A 200 -18.50 -31.56 -6.36
CA ALA A 200 -19.58 -32.47 -6.73
C ALA A 200 -20.91 -32.08 -6.08
N GLU A 201 -20.89 -31.68 -4.80
CA GLU A 201 -22.07 -31.18 -4.10
C GLU A 201 -22.60 -29.88 -4.68
N TYR A 202 -21.71 -28.95 -5.06
CA TYR A 202 -22.07 -27.72 -5.74
C TYR A 202 -22.78 -28.01 -7.07
N ALA A 203 -22.24 -28.92 -7.89
CA ALA A 203 -22.88 -29.32 -9.13
C ALA A 203 -24.30 -29.89 -8.91
N ASN A 204 -24.48 -30.73 -7.89
CA ASN A 204 -25.79 -31.26 -7.51
C ASN A 204 -26.77 -30.16 -7.07
N VAL A 205 -26.32 -29.19 -6.26
CA VAL A 205 -27.15 -28.04 -5.86
C VAL A 205 -27.58 -27.21 -7.08
N VAL A 206 -26.66 -26.99 -8.04
CA VAL A 206 -26.95 -26.27 -9.29
C VAL A 206 -27.98 -27.01 -10.14
N GLU A 207 -27.85 -28.34 -10.25
CA GLU A 207 -28.81 -29.18 -10.97
C GLU A 207 -30.20 -29.12 -10.35
N ARG A 208 -30.31 -29.34 -9.03
CA ARG A 208 -31.58 -29.22 -8.28
C ARG A 208 -32.19 -27.82 -8.39
N PHE A 209 -31.36 -26.78 -8.41
CA PHE A 209 -31.83 -25.41 -8.65
C PHE A 209 -32.37 -25.21 -10.07
N ALA A 210 -31.71 -25.77 -11.09
CA ALA A 210 -32.17 -25.70 -12.47
C ALA A 210 -33.50 -26.45 -12.65
N GLU A 211 -33.64 -27.63 -12.07
CA GLU A 211 -34.91 -28.39 -12.02
C GLU A 211 -36.00 -27.59 -11.33
N TYR A 212 -35.71 -27.01 -10.17
CA TYR A 212 -36.65 -26.14 -9.47
C TYR A 212 -37.07 -24.97 -10.35
N ARG A 213 -36.14 -24.25 -10.99
CA ARG A 213 -36.44 -23.15 -11.92
C ARG A 213 -37.36 -23.59 -13.05
N ALA A 214 -37.16 -24.78 -13.61
CA ALA A 214 -37.98 -25.30 -14.70
C ALA A 214 -39.47 -25.48 -14.32
N THR A 215 -39.79 -25.64 -13.04
CA THR A 215 -41.18 -25.76 -12.57
C THR A 215 -41.97 -24.44 -12.54
N GLU A 216 -41.34 -23.28 -12.77
CA GLU A 216 -41.97 -21.96 -12.62
C GLU A 216 -43.20 -21.75 -13.51
N ALA A 217 -43.13 -22.21 -14.76
CA ALA A 217 -44.26 -22.12 -15.69
C ALA A 217 -45.43 -23.01 -15.25
N ALA A 218 -45.13 -24.21 -14.74
CA ALA A 218 -46.13 -25.17 -14.31
C ALA A 218 -46.85 -24.67 -13.04
N GLU A 219 -46.11 -24.10 -12.07
CA GLU A 219 -46.67 -23.48 -10.87
C GLU A 219 -47.64 -22.34 -11.25
N THR A 220 -47.20 -21.45 -12.15
CA THR A 220 -48.02 -20.31 -12.60
C THR A 220 -49.31 -20.78 -13.29
N ALA A 221 -49.23 -21.82 -14.13
CA ALA A 221 -50.38 -22.41 -14.79
C ALA A 221 -51.35 -23.07 -13.80
N ALA A 222 -50.83 -23.80 -12.80
CA ALA A 222 -51.65 -24.43 -11.76
C ALA A 222 -52.43 -23.40 -10.93
N VAL A 223 -51.75 -22.32 -10.52
CA VAL A 223 -52.38 -21.20 -9.79
C VAL A 223 -53.46 -20.52 -10.63
N ALA A 224 -53.21 -20.28 -11.93
CA ALA A 224 -54.20 -19.70 -12.83
C ALA A 224 -55.43 -20.61 -12.98
N ALA A 225 -55.23 -21.93 -13.12
CA ALA A 225 -56.32 -22.90 -13.21
C ALA A 225 -57.16 -22.94 -11.92
N LEU A 226 -56.53 -22.88 -10.74
CA LEU A 226 -57.24 -22.80 -9.46
C LEU A 226 -58.04 -21.51 -9.33
N SER A 227 -57.51 -20.39 -9.82
CA SER A 227 -58.23 -19.11 -9.86
C SER A 227 -59.47 -19.19 -10.76
N GLU A 228 -59.33 -19.75 -11.96
CA GLU A 228 -60.43 -19.95 -12.91
C GLU A 228 -61.50 -20.88 -12.31
N GLN A 229 -61.08 -21.99 -11.69
CA GLN A 229 -61.97 -22.91 -11.01
C GLN A 229 -62.73 -22.21 -9.88
N ALA A 230 -62.03 -21.49 -9.00
CA ALA A 230 -62.65 -20.70 -7.93
C ALA A 230 -63.71 -19.72 -8.48
N SER A 231 -63.42 -19.07 -9.60
CA SER A 231 -64.31 -18.08 -10.23
C SER A 231 -65.61 -18.69 -10.81
N ARG A 232 -65.61 -20.00 -11.10
CA ARG A 232 -66.78 -20.73 -11.63
C ARG A 232 -67.51 -21.54 -10.56
N SER A 233 -66.83 -21.90 -9.46
CA SER A 233 -67.44 -22.67 -8.38
C SER A 233 -68.62 -21.95 -7.74
N ALA A 234 -69.64 -22.75 -7.42
CA ALA A 234 -70.73 -22.40 -6.51
C ALA A 234 -70.27 -22.52 -5.05
N LEU A 235 -71.12 -22.09 -4.10
CA LEU A 235 -70.81 -22.06 -2.66
C LEU A 235 -70.26 -23.39 -2.13
N GLU A 236 -70.91 -24.51 -2.48
CA GLU A 236 -70.53 -25.87 -2.09
C GLU A 236 -69.15 -26.29 -2.62
N GLY A 237 -68.77 -25.81 -3.81
CA GLY A 237 -67.50 -26.16 -4.46
C GLY A 237 -66.31 -25.29 -4.05
N LEU A 238 -66.51 -24.23 -3.26
CA LEU A 238 -65.42 -23.32 -2.89
C LEU A 238 -64.46 -23.90 -1.85
N GLU A 239 -64.93 -24.79 -0.97
CA GLU A 239 -64.09 -25.42 0.07
C GLU A 239 -63.02 -26.34 -0.56
N ALA A 240 -63.41 -27.17 -1.52
CA ALA A 240 -62.48 -28.02 -2.25
C ALA A 240 -61.39 -27.21 -3.00
N VAL A 241 -61.75 -26.04 -3.54
CA VAL A 241 -60.76 -25.17 -4.22
C VAL A 241 -59.83 -24.50 -3.20
N GLU A 242 -60.34 -24.11 -2.04
CA GLU A 242 -59.55 -23.58 -0.93
C GLU A 242 -58.50 -24.61 -0.43
N GLU A 243 -58.90 -25.87 -0.25
CA GLU A 243 -57.98 -26.96 0.09
C GLU A 243 -56.93 -27.21 -1.00
N ALA A 244 -57.33 -27.18 -2.28
CA ALA A 244 -56.40 -27.36 -3.40
C ALA A 244 -55.34 -26.24 -3.48
N ILE A 245 -55.72 -24.99 -3.18
CA ILE A 245 -54.76 -23.87 -3.09
C ILE A 245 -53.79 -24.07 -1.93
N LEU A 246 -54.28 -24.49 -0.76
CA LEU A 246 -53.41 -24.76 0.40
C LEU A 246 -52.45 -25.91 0.12
N ALA A 247 -52.90 -26.97 -0.54
CA ALA A 247 -52.04 -28.08 -0.96
C ALA A 247 -50.97 -27.63 -1.96
N ALA A 248 -51.35 -26.84 -2.98
CA ALA A 248 -50.41 -26.29 -3.94
C ALA A 248 -49.36 -25.38 -3.29
N ALA A 249 -49.77 -24.52 -2.34
CA ALA A 249 -48.85 -23.66 -1.59
C ALA A 249 -47.86 -24.46 -0.73
N ARG A 250 -48.32 -25.54 -0.07
CA ARG A 250 -47.44 -26.43 0.70
C ARG A 250 -46.41 -27.12 -0.19
N GLU A 251 -46.83 -27.63 -1.34
CA GLU A 251 -45.94 -28.28 -2.30
C GLU A 251 -44.92 -27.30 -2.89
N ALA A 252 -45.38 -26.09 -3.24
CA ALA A 252 -44.53 -25.01 -3.72
C ALA A 252 -43.45 -24.58 -2.71
N SER A 253 -43.66 -24.83 -1.41
CA SER A 253 -42.73 -24.49 -0.33
C SER A 253 -41.84 -25.65 0.14
N ARG A 254 -42.22 -26.91 -0.13
CA ARG A 254 -41.49 -28.10 0.37
C ARG A 254 -40.12 -28.28 -0.29
N ALA A 255 -40.10 -28.48 -1.61
CA ALA A 255 -38.88 -28.67 -2.38
C ALA A 255 -37.86 -27.50 -2.23
N PRO A 256 -38.27 -26.22 -2.27
CA PRO A 256 -37.33 -25.12 -2.04
C PRO A 256 -36.81 -25.02 -0.60
N GLY A 257 -37.56 -25.50 0.40
CA GLY A 257 -37.07 -25.59 1.77
C GLY A 257 -35.84 -26.51 1.88
N GLU A 258 -35.94 -27.70 1.31
CA GLU A 258 -34.83 -28.66 1.26
C GLU A 258 -33.64 -28.13 0.45
N LEU A 259 -33.89 -27.47 -0.68
CA LEU A 259 -32.85 -26.83 -1.49
C LEU A 259 -32.16 -25.68 -0.73
N SER A 260 -32.90 -24.85 -0.01
CA SER A 260 -32.35 -23.74 0.79
C SER A 260 -31.42 -24.26 1.89
N VAL A 261 -31.82 -25.33 2.59
CA VAL A 261 -30.98 -25.99 3.60
C VAL A 261 -29.70 -26.54 2.96
N ALA A 262 -29.81 -27.20 1.80
CA ALA A 262 -28.65 -27.73 1.09
C ALA A 262 -27.67 -26.61 0.66
N ILE A 263 -28.20 -25.49 0.15
CA ILE A 263 -27.40 -24.31 -0.21
C ILE A 263 -26.66 -23.76 1.02
N MET A 264 -27.38 -23.55 2.14
CA MET A 264 -26.79 -23.02 3.38
C MET A 264 -25.70 -23.94 3.95
N ALA A 265 -25.97 -25.25 3.99
CA ALA A 265 -25.01 -26.24 4.48
C ALA A 265 -23.73 -26.28 3.61
N LEU A 266 -23.89 -26.23 2.29
CA LEU A 266 -22.75 -26.18 1.36
C LEU A 266 -21.97 -24.87 1.50
N SER A 267 -22.64 -23.72 1.58
CA SER A 267 -22.00 -22.42 1.82
C SER A 267 -21.14 -22.44 3.08
N ALA A 268 -21.66 -22.98 4.19
CA ALA A 268 -20.93 -23.09 5.44
C ALA A 268 -19.69 -23.98 5.30
N ARG A 269 -19.78 -25.11 4.58
CA ARG A 269 -18.65 -26.01 4.34
C ARG A 269 -17.58 -25.41 3.43
N ILE A 270 -17.97 -24.69 2.38
CA ILE A 270 -17.04 -23.94 1.52
C ILE A 270 -16.30 -22.89 2.35
N GLN A 271 -17.02 -22.16 3.21
CA GLN A 271 -16.41 -21.15 4.06
C GLN A 271 -15.46 -21.76 5.10
N ALA A 272 -15.82 -22.88 5.72
CA ALA A 272 -14.95 -23.62 6.63
C ALA A 272 -13.68 -24.12 5.92
N SER A 273 -13.79 -24.64 4.70
CA SER A 273 -12.64 -25.07 3.88
C SER A 273 -11.73 -23.89 3.52
N ALA A 274 -12.29 -22.72 3.19
CA ALA A 274 -11.51 -21.53 2.91
C ALA A 274 -10.76 -21.00 4.15
N VAL A 275 -11.39 -21.04 5.33
CA VAL A 275 -10.75 -20.68 6.60
C VAL A 275 -9.61 -21.65 6.92
N ALA A 276 -9.84 -22.96 6.78
CA ALA A 276 -8.81 -23.97 7.00
C ALA A 276 -7.59 -23.79 6.07
N LEU A 277 -7.82 -23.40 4.81
CA LEU A 277 -6.74 -23.08 3.88
C LEU A 277 -5.97 -21.81 4.28
N ASP A 278 -6.66 -20.73 4.68
CA ASP A 278 -5.97 -19.52 5.13
C ASP A 278 -5.17 -19.77 6.42
N GLU A 279 -5.69 -20.58 7.35
CA GLU A 279 -4.97 -21.00 8.56
C GLU A 279 -3.74 -21.84 8.22
N ALA A 280 -3.84 -22.79 7.29
CA ALA A 280 -2.72 -23.61 6.84
C ALA A 280 -1.64 -22.80 6.13
N LEU A 281 -2.03 -21.78 5.35
CA LEU A 281 -1.11 -20.90 4.63
C LEU A 281 -0.58 -19.74 5.47
N ALA A 282 -1.17 -19.45 6.63
CA ALA A 282 -0.78 -18.34 7.49
C ALA A 282 0.73 -18.31 7.81
N PRO A 283 1.42 -19.43 8.11
CA PRO A 283 2.86 -19.46 8.35
C PRO A 283 3.71 -19.13 7.11
N HIS A 284 3.12 -19.22 5.91
CA HIS A 284 3.82 -19.08 4.62
C HIS A 284 3.46 -17.76 3.89
N LYS A 285 2.72 -16.84 4.53
CA LYS A 285 2.25 -15.59 3.91
C LYS A 285 3.41 -14.72 3.38
N GLU A 286 4.50 -14.60 4.13
CA GLU A 286 5.66 -13.80 3.74
C GLU A 286 6.44 -14.43 2.57
N LEU A 287 6.57 -15.76 2.56
CA LEU A 287 7.15 -16.51 1.44
C LEU A 287 6.34 -16.28 0.16
N LEU A 288 5.02 -16.46 0.23
CA LEU A 288 4.12 -16.26 -0.91
C LEU A 288 4.21 -14.83 -1.45
N ALA A 289 4.23 -13.83 -0.57
CA ALA A 289 4.37 -12.43 -0.95
C ALA A 289 5.72 -12.13 -1.62
N THR A 290 6.82 -12.67 -1.08
CA THR A 290 8.18 -12.50 -1.60
C THR A 290 8.34 -13.07 -3.01
N HIS A 291 7.67 -14.19 -3.29
CA HIS A 291 7.68 -14.82 -4.61
C HIS A 291 6.53 -14.38 -5.54
N GLY A 292 5.74 -13.38 -5.14
CA GLY A 292 4.64 -12.83 -5.96
C GLY A 292 3.46 -13.79 -6.17
N ALA A 293 3.31 -14.80 -5.32
CA ALA A 293 2.19 -15.73 -5.36
C ALA A 293 0.99 -15.16 -4.59
N ALA A 294 -0.12 -14.93 -5.30
CA ALA A 294 -1.36 -14.48 -4.68
C ALA A 294 -2.02 -15.62 -3.88
N MET A 295 -2.66 -15.26 -2.77
CA MET A 295 -3.49 -16.20 -2.00
C MET A 295 -4.69 -16.65 -2.86
N PRO A 296 -4.96 -17.95 -2.97
CA PRO A 296 -6.09 -18.42 -3.76
C PRO A 296 -7.42 -18.08 -3.08
N ASP A 297 -8.37 -17.59 -3.88
CA ASP A 297 -9.76 -17.44 -3.45
C ASP A 297 -10.57 -18.68 -3.82
N MET A 298 -10.83 -19.53 -2.83
CA MET A 298 -11.57 -20.78 -2.99
C MET A 298 -13.08 -20.61 -2.82
N SER A 299 -13.57 -19.43 -2.42
CA SER A 299 -14.94 -19.29 -1.89
C SER A 299 -15.79 -18.26 -2.62
N SER A 300 -15.26 -17.10 -3.01
CA SER A 300 -16.12 -15.97 -3.37
C SER A 300 -16.97 -16.24 -4.60
N GLY A 301 -16.45 -16.94 -5.60
CA GLY A 301 -17.20 -17.32 -6.80
C GLY A 301 -18.40 -18.21 -6.48
N ALA A 302 -18.16 -19.30 -5.75
CA ALA A 302 -19.19 -20.27 -5.37
C ALA A 302 -20.21 -19.65 -4.41
N LEU A 303 -19.77 -18.94 -3.37
CA LEU A 303 -20.64 -18.30 -2.39
C LEU A 303 -21.54 -17.23 -3.01
N ARG A 304 -21.03 -16.41 -3.95
CA ARG A 304 -21.88 -15.46 -4.69
C ARG A 304 -23.00 -16.17 -5.44
N SER A 305 -22.68 -17.26 -6.12
CA SER A 305 -23.66 -18.06 -6.88
C SER A 305 -24.69 -18.73 -5.96
N LEU A 306 -24.24 -19.35 -4.87
CA LEU A 306 -25.11 -19.98 -3.86
C LEU A 306 -26.04 -18.96 -3.21
N ASN A 307 -25.54 -17.78 -2.84
CA ASN A 307 -26.36 -16.72 -2.26
C ASN A 307 -27.38 -16.18 -3.26
N ALA A 308 -27.02 -16.05 -4.54
CA ALA A 308 -27.97 -15.66 -5.59
C ALA A 308 -29.07 -16.72 -5.77
N MET A 309 -28.72 -18.01 -5.76
CA MET A 309 -29.68 -19.12 -5.81
C MET A 309 -30.62 -19.09 -4.60
N LEU A 310 -30.08 -18.91 -3.39
CA LEU A 310 -30.86 -18.82 -2.16
C LEU A 310 -31.84 -17.65 -2.19
N GLY A 311 -31.36 -16.45 -2.58
CA GLY A 311 -32.19 -15.26 -2.70
C GLY A 311 -33.33 -15.46 -3.70
N TYR A 312 -33.03 -16.09 -4.85
CA TYR A 312 -34.06 -16.43 -5.84
C TYR A 312 -35.11 -17.39 -5.26
N VAL A 313 -34.67 -18.47 -4.60
CA VAL A 313 -35.57 -19.47 -4.02
C VAL A 313 -36.50 -18.82 -2.98
N GLN A 314 -35.95 -18.03 -2.07
CA GLN A 314 -36.72 -17.30 -1.05
C GLN A 314 -37.72 -16.33 -1.69
N GLN A 315 -37.30 -15.57 -2.70
CA GLN A 315 -38.18 -14.63 -3.39
C GLN A 315 -39.34 -15.34 -4.08
N ARG A 316 -39.08 -16.51 -4.70
CA ARG A 316 -40.12 -17.31 -5.36
C ARG A 316 -41.13 -17.87 -4.36
N VAL A 317 -40.67 -18.44 -3.24
CA VAL A 317 -41.56 -18.92 -2.16
C VAL A 317 -42.43 -17.77 -1.66
N ALA A 318 -41.84 -16.62 -1.34
CA ALA A 318 -42.58 -15.45 -0.87
C ALA A 318 -43.58 -14.91 -1.93
N ARG A 319 -43.31 -15.08 -3.22
CA ARG A 319 -44.26 -14.77 -4.30
C ARG A 319 -45.40 -15.79 -4.34
N SER A 320 -45.10 -17.08 -4.21
CA SER A 320 -46.09 -18.16 -4.17
C SER A 320 -47.05 -17.98 -2.99
N ASP A 321 -46.51 -17.77 -1.79
CA ASP A 321 -47.29 -17.53 -0.57
C ASP A 321 -48.21 -16.31 -0.69
N ARG A 322 -47.70 -15.20 -1.23
CA ARG A 322 -48.52 -14.01 -1.49
C ARG A 322 -49.64 -14.29 -2.48
N THR A 323 -49.37 -15.11 -3.49
CA THR A 323 -50.35 -15.47 -4.52
C THR A 323 -51.43 -16.39 -3.94
N ALA A 324 -51.05 -17.38 -3.15
CA ALA A 324 -51.98 -18.25 -2.43
C ALA A 324 -52.85 -17.43 -1.46
N ALA A 325 -52.26 -16.54 -0.67
CA ALA A 325 -52.99 -15.66 0.24
C ALA A 325 -53.99 -14.76 -0.51
N ALA A 326 -53.60 -14.20 -1.65
CA ALA A 326 -54.49 -13.41 -2.50
C ALA A 326 -55.66 -14.23 -3.05
N LEU A 327 -55.42 -15.47 -3.50
CA LEU A 327 -56.47 -16.37 -3.99
C LEU A 327 -57.44 -16.76 -2.88
N LEU A 328 -56.95 -17.12 -1.69
CA LEU A 328 -57.77 -17.42 -0.51
C LEU A 328 -58.63 -16.20 -0.11
N GLY A 329 -58.04 -14.99 -0.15
CA GLY A 329 -58.78 -13.74 0.02
C GLY A 329 -59.89 -13.57 -1.03
N GLY A 330 -59.60 -13.87 -2.30
CA GLY A 330 -60.55 -13.86 -3.39
C GLY A 330 -61.70 -14.87 -3.21
N ILE A 331 -61.40 -16.09 -2.76
CA ILE A 331 -62.41 -17.12 -2.44
C ILE A 331 -63.31 -16.63 -1.31
N ARG A 332 -62.75 -16.05 -0.25
CA ARG A 332 -63.54 -15.49 0.85
C ARG A 332 -64.49 -14.40 0.37
N LEU A 333 -64.02 -13.49 -0.50
CA LEU A 333 -64.84 -12.44 -1.10
C LEU A 333 -65.94 -13.03 -1.99
N ARG A 334 -65.61 -14.05 -2.80
CA ARG A 334 -66.59 -14.74 -3.64
C ARG A 334 -67.66 -15.45 -2.81
N ARG A 335 -67.27 -16.16 -1.74
CA ARG A 335 -68.19 -16.79 -0.78
C ARG A 335 -69.17 -15.76 -0.22
N GLN A 336 -68.67 -14.60 0.21
CA GLN A 336 -69.50 -13.49 0.69
C GLN A 336 -70.41 -12.89 -0.38
N ALA A 337 -69.95 -12.81 -1.64
CA ALA A 337 -70.75 -12.31 -2.75
C ALA A 337 -71.89 -13.28 -3.10
N LEU A 338 -71.61 -14.59 -3.18
CA LEU A 338 -72.61 -15.62 -3.42
C LEU A 338 -73.67 -15.66 -2.31
N LEU A 339 -73.27 -15.55 -1.04
CA LEU A 339 -74.20 -15.45 0.08
C LEU A 339 -75.08 -14.19 0.00
N ALA A 340 -74.49 -13.05 -0.39
CA ALA A 340 -75.25 -11.81 -0.57
C ALA A 340 -76.24 -11.91 -1.76
N LEU A 341 -75.88 -12.61 -2.83
CA LEU A 341 -76.76 -12.86 -3.99
C LEU A 341 -77.94 -13.79 -3.65
N GLN A 342 -77.76 -14.70 -2.69
CA GLN A 342 -78.85 -15.54 -2.16
C GLN A 342 -79.78 -14.79 -1.19
N GLY A 343 -79.35 -13.63 -0.68
CA GLY A 343 -80.13 -12.81 0.24
C GLY A 343 -81.25 -12.04 -0.44
N ASP A 344 -82.30 -11.72 0.32
CA ASP A 344 -83.36 -10.82 -0.12
C ASP A 344 -82.84 -9.40 -0.41
N GLU A 345 -83.68 -8.56 -1.03
CA GLU A 345 -83.30 -7.20 -1.42
C GLU A 345 -82.89 -6.32 -0.23
N GLY A 346 -83.58 -6.46 0.91
CA GLY A 346 -83.24 -5.74 2.15
C GLY A 346 -81.88 -6.15 2.72
N ALA A 347 -81.56 -7.44 2.71
CA ALA A 347 -80.26 -7.97 3.12
C ALA A 347 -79.13 -7.48 2.19
N ARG A 348 -79.41 -7.37 0.88
CA ARG A 348 -78.46 -6.82 -0.10
C ARG A 348 -78.17 -5.34 0.16
N GLU A 349 -79.19 -4.52 0.39
CA GLU A 349 -79.02 -3.10 0.73
C GLU A 349 -78.32 -2.87 2.07
N ALA A 350 -78.66 -3.66 3.09
CA ALA A 350 -77.99 -3.61 4.40
C ALA A 350 -76.50 -4.00 4.28
N SER A 351 -76.18 -5.02 3.46
CA SER A 351 -74.79 -5.40 3.18
C SER A 351 -74.04 -4.31 2.43
N ALA A 352 -74.65 -3.68 1.43
CA ALA A 352 -74.04 -2.59 0.66
C ALA A 352 -73.72 -1.36 1.55
N ARG A 353 -74.64 -0.99 2.44
CA ARG A 353 -74.42 0.08 3.43
C ARG A 353 -73.29 -0.27 4.39
N SER A 354 -73.36 -1.44 5.03
CA SER A 354 -72.32 -1.91 5.96
C SER A 354 -70.93 -1.96 5.32
N ARG A 355 -70.83 -2.43 4.06
CA ARG A 355 -69.56 -2.45 3.32
C ARG A 355 -69.05 -1.05 3.01
N SER A 356 -69.93 -0.12 2.63
CA SER A 356 -69.58 1.28 2.36
C SER A 356 -69.07 1.99 3.62
N GLU A 357 -69.75 1.77 4.76
CA GLU A 357 -69.33 2.28 6.07
C GLU A 357 -67.97 1.69 6.48
N LYS A 358 -67.78 0.38 6.33
CA LYS A 358 -66.51 -0.27 6.63
C LYS A 358 -65.37 0.21 5.73
N ALA A 359 -65.64 0.41 4.43
CA ALA A 359 -64.67 0.95 3.48
C ALA A 359 -64.27 2.37 3.86
N SER A 360 -65.25 3.22 4.19
CA SER A 360 -65.03 4.58 4.69
C SER A 360 -64.19 4.60 5.96
N ALA A 361 -64.53 3.77 6.96
CA ALA A 361 -63.80 3.68 8.22
C ALA A 361 -62.36 3.18 8.03
N THR A 362 -62.16 2.15 7.20
CA THR A 362 -60.83 1.57 6.94
C THR A 362 -59.96 2.57 6.18
N PHE A 363 -60.52 3.27 5.19
CA PHE A 363 -59.79 4.30 4.45
C PHE A 363 -59.42 5.48 5.33
N LEU A 364 -60.34 5.95 6.19
CA LEU A 364 -60.06 6.99 7.17
C LEU A 364 -58.95 6.57 8.14
N ALA A 365 -59.02 5.36 8.71
CA ALA A 365 -57.98 4.85 9.61
C ALA A 365 -56.61 4.76 8.93
N GLY A 366 -56.57 4.25 7.68
CA GLY A 366 -55.33 4.19 6.90
C GLY A 366 -54.77 5.58 6.56
N ALA A 367 -55.63 6.54 6.20
CA ALA A 367 -55.26 7.92 5.95
C ALA A 367 -54.68 8.58 7.20
N GLN A 368 -55.32 8.40 8.36
CA GLN A 368 -54.82 8.90 9.64
C GLN A 368 -53.49 8.26 10.03
N ALA A 369 -53.34 6.94 9.87
CA ALA A 369 -52.09 6.24 10.15
C ALA A 369 -50.95 6.76 9.27
N ARG A 370 -51.20 6.97 7.96
CA ARG A 370 -50.22 7.54 7.04
C ARG A 370 -49.87 8.98 7.41
N ALA A 371 -50.86 9.82 7.74
CA ALA A 371 -50.62 11.19 8.19
C ALA A 371 -49.81 11.24 9.50
N ALA A 372 -50.05 10.30 10.42
CA ALA A 372 -49.31 10.18 11.67
C ALA A 372 -47.87 9.68 11.46
N ALA A 373 -47.66 8.70 10.56
CA ALA A 373 -46.33 8.26 10.17
C ALA A 373 -45.52 9.41 9.55
N LEU A 374 -46.15 10.18 8.66
CA LEU A 374 -45.50 11.33 8.04
C LEU A 374 -45.22 12.49 9.00
N ALA A 375 -45.98 12.61 10.10
CA ALA A 375 -45.69 13.61 11.13
C ALA A 375 -44.44 13.29 11.96
N LYS A 376 -43.96 12.04 11.96
CA LYS A 376 -42.76 11.64 12.69
C LYS A 376 -41.51 11.91 11.82
N PRO A 377 -40.43 12.46 12.40
CA PRO A 377 -39.15 12.56 11.70
C PRO A 377 -38.59 11.15 11.45
N PRO A 378 -37.79 10.96 10.37
CA PRO A 378 -37.14 9.68 10.10
C PRO A 378 -36.16 9.33 11.23
N PRO A 379 -36.06 8.05 11.64
CA PRO A 379 -35.19 7.63 12.72
C PRO A 379 -33.71 7.77 12.31
N ALA A 380 -32.88 8.38 13.17
CA ALA A 380 -31.45 8.49 12.92
C ALA A 380 -30.72 7.17 13.25
N THR A 381 -29.64 6.87 12.54
CA THR A 381 -28.76 5.76 12.87
C THR A 381 -28.00 6.01 14.17
N LEU A 382 -27.63 4.94 14.88
CA LEU A 382 -27.05 5.03 16.22
C LEU A 382 -25.65 5.63 16.26
N ARG A 383 -24.80 5.37 15.25
CA ARG A 383 -23.39 5.82 15.27
C ARG A 383 -23.20 7.13 14.53
N LEU A 384 -23.80 7.26 13.34
CA LEU A 384 -23.65 8.44 12.49
C LEU A 384 -24.64 9.55 12.82
N GLY A 385 -25.76 9.23 13.48
CA GLY A 385 -26.83 10.19 13.73
C GLY A 385 -27.53 10.66 12.44
N LEU A 386 -27.35 9.94 11.33
CA LEU A 386 -27.91 10.28 10.02
C LEU A 386 -29.18 9.45 9.78
N PRO A 387 -30.30 10.05 9.34
CA PRO A 387 -31.50 9.30 9.01
C PRO A 387 -31.39 8.65 7.61
N PRO A 388 -31.86 7.40 7.41
CA PRO A 388 -32.13 6.89 6.08
C PRO A 388 -33.35 7.60 5.48
N LEU A 389 -33.27 7.99 4.21
CA LEU A 389 -34.22 8.90 3.56
C LEU A 389 -34.97 8.28 2.38
N ALA A 390 -34.56 7.11 1.88
CA ALA A 390 -35.17 6.50 0.69
C ALA A 390 -36.61 6.03 0.95
N ASP A 391 -36.90 5.47 2.13
CA ASP A 391 -38.27 5.13 2.53
C ASP A 391 -39.14 6.37 2.65
N ARG A 392 -38.61 7.45 3.25
CA ARG A 392 -39.32 8.72 3.38
C ARG A 392 -39.69 9.31 2.01
N CYS A 393 -38.76 9.29 1.06
CA CYS A 393 -39.02 9.73 -0.32
C CYS A 393 -40.16 8.92 -0.96
N ARG A 394 -40.17 7.60 -0.78
CA ARG A 394 -41.20 6.71 -1.33
C ARG A 394 -42.57 6.96 -0.69
N GLU A 395 -42.63 7.18 0.62
CA GLU A 395 -43.87 7.49 1.33
C GLU A 395 -44.49 8.82 0.88
N LEU A 396 -43.69 9.88 0.77
CA LEU A 396 -44.14 11.18 0.29
C LEU A 396 -44.61 11.10 -1.18
N SER A 397 -43.86 10.40 -2.03
CA SER A 397 -44.26 10.18 -3.43
C SER A 397 -45.57 9.40 -3.53
N SER A 398 -45.72 8.36 -2.71
CA SER A 398 -46.96 7.57 -2.63
C SER A 398 -48.15 8.41 -2.15
N LEU A 399 -47.93 9.34 -1.21
CA LEU A 399 -48.97 10.28 -0.79
C LEU A 399 -49.39 11.20 -1.95
N LEU A 400 -48.44 11.80 -2.66
CA LEU A 400 -48.73 12.72 -3.77
C LEU A 400 -49.48 12.05 -4.92
N GLN A 401 -49.24 10.75 -5.16
CA GLN A 401 -50.03 9.95 -6.11
C GLN A 401 -51.52 9.85 -5.73
N MET A 402 -51.87 10.03 -4.45
CA MET A 402 -53.27 10.03 -3.98
C MET A 402 -53.97 11.38 -4.16
N ARG A 403 -53.23 12.47 -4.43
CA ARG A 403 -53.78 13.82 -4.56
C ARG A 403 -54.91 13.93 -5.59
N PRO A 404 -54.77 13.41 -6.84
CA PRO A 404 -55.86 13.46 -7.82
C PRO A 404 -57.12 12.73 -7.36
N LEU A 405 -56.96 11.65 -6.57
CA LEU A 405 -58.08 10.87 -6.03
C LEU A 405 -58.85 11.60 -4.93
N CYS A 406 -58.18 12.53 -4.22
CA CYS A 406 -58.72 13.28 -3.10
C CYS A 406 -59.19 14.70 -3.45
N GLU A 407 -58.82 15.19 -4.63
CA GLU A 407 -59.30 16.46 -5.21
C GLU A 407 -60.47 16.26 -6.17
N ALA A 408 -60.68 15.06 -6.72
CA ALA A 408 -61.83 14.75 -7.56
C ALA A 408 -63.16 14.86 -6.80
N SER A 409 -64.23 15.30 -7.48
CA SER A 409 -65.59 15.35 -6.94
C SER A 409 -65.98 13.99 -6.36
N SER A 410 -66.34 14.00 -5.09
CA SER A 410 -66.24 12.86 -4.17
C SER A 410 -67.10 11.65 -4.57
N SER A 411 -66.50 10.46 -4.44
CA SER A 411 -67.30 9.31 -4.00
C SER A 411 -67.49 9.45 -2.49
N SER A 412 -68.74 9.38 -2.01
CA SER A 412 -69.10 9.68 -0.61
C SER A 412 -68.28 8.93 0.45
N TRP A 413 -67.82 7.71 0.17
CA TRP A 413 -67.10 6.88 1.15
C TRP A 413 -65.61 7.27 1.34
N ARG A 414 -64.98 7.99 0.41
CA ARG A 414 -63.56 8.39 0.52
C ARG A 414 -63.36 9.72 1.24
N GLU A 415 -64.41 10.53 1.31
CA GLU A 415 -64.32 11.94 1.68
C GLU A 415 -63.66 12.17 3.04
N ALA A 416 -64.06 11.40 4.06
CA ALA A 416 -63.50 11.53 5.41
C ALA A 416 -61.97 11.27 5.43
N GLY A 417 -61.49 10.25 4.71
CA GLY A 417 -60.06 9.96 4.65
C GLY A 417 -59.28 10.96 3.80
N CYS A 418 -59.86 11.44 2.69
CA CYS A 418 -59.23 12.45 1.86
C CYS A 418 -59.16 13.81 2.55
N ALA A 419 -60.15 14.15 3.39
CA ALA A 419 -60.09 15.33 4.25
C ALA A 419 -58.89 15.28 5.21
N ALA A 420 -58.56 14.11 5.76
CA ALA A 420 -57.40 13.94 6.64
C ALA A 420 -56.03 14.08 5.92
N LEU A 421 -55.99 13.95 4.59
CA LEU A 421 -54.75 14.01 3.79
C LEU A 421 -54.56 15.34 3.05
N ARG A 422 -55.62 16.09 2.76
CA ARG A 422 -55.59 17.31 1.94
C ARG A 422 -54.57 18.34 2.44
N ASP A 423 -54.56 18.59 3.75
CA ASP A 423 -53.65 19.54 4.39
C ASP A 423 -52.19 19.07 4.40
N ARG A 424 -51.91 17.84 3.95
CA ARG A 424 -50.57 17.25 3.91
C ARG A 424 -49.95 17.21 2.53
N PHE A 425 -50.72 17.37 1.44
CA PHE A 425 -50.17 17.29 0.09
C PHE A 425 -49.14 18.38 -0.18
N GLU A 426 -49.45 19.64 0.16
CA GLU A 426 -48.52 20.77 -0.03
C GLU A 426 -47.27 20.64 0.84
N ALA A 427 -47.43 20.22 2.11
CA ALA A 427 -46.31 19.94 3.00
C ALA A 427 -45.42 18.81 2.46
N ALA A 428 -46.01 17.74 1.92
CA ALA A 428 -45.28 16.63 1.35
C ALA A 428 -44.55 16.99 0.06
N GLU A 429 -45.16 17.80 -0.79
CA GLU A 429 -44.53 18.36 -2.00
C GLU A 429 -43.35 19.24 -1.63
N THR A 430 -43.51 20.12 -0.64
CA THR A 430 -42.43 20.96 -0.11
C THR A 430 -41.29 20.11 0.47
N GLU A 431 -41.62 19.11 1.30
CA GLU A 431 -40.61 18.24 1.90
C GLU A 431 -39.83 17.45 0.85
N LEU A 432 -40.49 16.94 -0.19
CA LEU A 432 -39.87 16.17 -1.27
C LEU A 432 -38.99 17.04 -2.18
N THR A 433 -39.41 18.28 -2.46
CA THR A 433 -38.72 19.17 -3.41
C THR A 433 -37.64 20.05 -2.76
N THR A 434 -37.71 20.29 -1.45
CA THR A 434 -36.80 21.23 -0.77
C THR A 434 -36.11 20.61 0.44
N THR A 435 -36.85 20.08 1.41
CA THR A 435 -36.30 19.60 2.68
C THR A 435 -35.41 18.37 2.50
N LEU A 436 -35.88 17.35 1.78
CA LEU A 436 -35.13 16.12 1.57
C LEU A 436 -33.86 16.32 0.73
N PRO A 437 -33.88 17.07 -0.40
CA PRO A 437 -32.65 17.43 -1.09
C PRO A 437 -31.61 18.09 -0.18
N ARG A 438 -32.03 19.00 0.70
CA ARG A 438 -31.14 19.65 1.67
C ARG A 438 -30.60 18.65 2.69
N MET A 439 -31.43 17.78 3.24
CA MET A 439 -31.00 16.74 4.18
C MET A 439 -30.01 15.76 3.54
N ILE A 440 -30.22 15.37 2.28
CA ILE A 440 -29.28 14.52 1.54
C ILE A 440 -27.94 15.25 1.37
N ALA A 441 -27.94 16.52 0.96
CA ALA A 441 -26.72 17.31 0.81
C ALA A 441 -25.95 17.46 2.14
N GLU A 442 -26.66 17.75 3.24
CA GLU A 442 -26.09 17.83 4.59
C GLU A 442 -25.52 16.47 5.04
N GLY A 443 -26.23 15.37 4.80
CA GLY A 443 -25.78 14.01 5.11
C GLY A 443 -24.54 13.60 4.31
N LEU A 444 -24.50 13.90 3.00
CA LEU A 444 -23.33 13.65 2.17
C LEU A 444 -22.12 14.46 2.65
N ALA A 445 -22.30 15.72 3.06
CA ALA A 445 -21.23 16.52 3.66
C ALA A 445 -20.71 15.91 4.97
N ALA A 446 -21.60 15.41 5.83
CA ALA A 446 -21.23 14.72 7.06
C ALA A 446 -20.44 13.42 6.79
N LEU A 447 -20.88 12.61 5.81
CA LEU A 447 -20.17 11.39 5.41
C LEU A 447 -18.78 11.68 4.83
N ARG A 448 -18.62 12.76 4.05
CA ARG A 448 -17.30 13.23 3.58
C ARG A 448 -16.37 13.57 4.74
N ALA A 449 -16.88 14.27 5.76
CA ALA A 449 -16.10 14.63 6.94
C ALA A 449 -15.65 13.41 7.76
N GLN A 450 -16.35 12.28 7.64
CA GLN A 450 -16.00 11.02 8.29
C GLN A 450 -15.10 10.10 7.45
N GLY A 451 -14.67 10.54 6.27
CA GLY A 451 -13.71 9.80 5.44
C GLY A 451 -14.33 8.67 4.61
N VAL A 452 -15.64 8.69 4.37
CA VAL A 452 -16.30 7.76 3.43
C VAL A 452 -15.82 8.04 2.01
N ASP A 453 -15.65 6.97 1.20
CA ASP A 453 -15.12 7.02 -0.17
C ASP A 453 -15.83 8.07 -1.03
N ALA A 454 -15.04 8.98 -1.61
CA ALA A 454 -15.51 10.07 -2.46
C ALA A 454 -16.31 9.57 -3.68
N ALA A 455 -15.91 8.45 -4.29
CA ALA A 455 -16.59 7.92 -5.48
C ALA A 455 -18.04 7.50 -5.18
N LEU A 456 -18.33 7.04 -3.97
CA LEU A 456 -19.70 6.69 -3.55
C LEU A 456 -20.55 7.93 -3.29
N LEU A 457 -19.96 8.95 -2.67
CA LEU A 457 -20.65 10.19 -2.34
C LEU A 457 -20.90 11.05 -3.58
N ASP A 458 -19.98 11.03 -4.55
CA ASP A 458 -20.12 11.75 -5.82
C ASP A 458 -21.24 11.16 -6.69
N ALA A 459 -21.42 9.82 -6.65
CA ALA A 459 -22.56 9.17 -7.32
C ALA A 459 -23.93 9.54 -6.71
N ALA A 460 -23.98 9.84 -5.41
CA ALA A 460 -25.18 10.36 -4.76
C ALA A 460 -25.40 11.84 -5.08
N GLN A 461 -24.34 12.65 -5.05
CA GLN A 461 -24.37 14.07 -5.39
C GLN A 461 -24.81 14.29 -6.85
N ALA A 462 -24.27 13.54 -7.80
CA ALA A 462 -24.64 13.67 -9.21
C ALA A 462 -26.13 13.40 -9.47
N ARG A 463 -26.73 12.45 -8.73
CA ARG A 463 -28.18 12.20 -8.81
C ARG A 463 -29.00 13.35 -8.22
N LEU A 464 -28.52 13.91 -7.11
CA LEU A 464 -29.16 15.07 -6.48
C LEU A 464 -29.13 16.28 -7.40
N ASP A 465 -27.99 16.56 -8.03
CA ASP A 465 -27.80 17.65 -8.98
C ASP A 465 -28.64 17.47 -10.27
N ALA A 466 -28.90 16.21 -10.66
CA ALA A 466 -29.79 15.87 -11.76
C ALA A 466 -31.29 15.96 -11.39
N GLY A 467 -31.64 16.26 -10.14
CA GLY A 467 -33.01 16.31 -9.64
C GLY A 467 -33.64 14.94 -9.36
N ASP A 468 -32.87 13.84 -9.42
CA ASP A 468 -33.31 12.51 -9.04
C ASP A 468 -33.22 12.32 -7.52
N VAL A 469 -34.18 12.92 -6.79
CA VAL A 469 -34.21 12.91 -5.32
C VAL A 469 -34.33 11.49 -4.76
N ILE A 470 -35.10 10.61 -5.40
CA ILE A 470 -35.28 9.22 -4.95
C ILE A 470 -33.99 8.43 -5.14
N GLY A 471 -33.36 8.51 -6.33
CA GLY A 471 -32.09 7.84 -6.58
C GLY A 471 -30.95 8.40 -5.72
N ALA A 472 -30.95 9.70 -5.44
CA ALA A 472 -30.01 10.33 -4.51
C ALA A 472 -30.20 9.82 -3.08
N ALA A 473 -31.44 9.68 -2.60
CA ALA A 473 -31.75 9.12 -1.28
C ALA A 473 -31.34 7.64 -1.17
N ILE A 474 -31.54 6.83 -2.21
CA ILE A 474 -31.09 5.43 -2.23
C ILE A 474 -29.56 5.35 -2.15
N ALA A 475 -28.85 6.19 -2.91
CA ALA A 475 -27.40 6.23 -2.90
C ALA A 475 -26.85 6.74 -1.55
N HIS A 476 -27.51 7.75 -0.96
CA HIS A 476 -27.23 8.23 0.38
C HIS A 476 -27.40 7.12 1.43
N ASP A 477 -28.52 6.41 1.43
CA ASP A 477 -28.78 5.35 2.41
C ASP A 477 -27.77 4.20 2.28
N ALA A 478 -27.37 3.85 1.05
CA ALA A 478 -26.30 2.87 0.82
C ALA A 478 -24.95 3.34 1.39
N ALA A 479 -24.65 4.64 1.31
CA ALA A 479 -23.44 5.21 1.91
C ALA A 479 -23.51 5.22 3.45
N VAL A 480 -24.67 5.58 4.01
CA VAL A 480 -24.92 5.52 5.47
C VAL A 480 -24.78 4.09 5.99
N SER A 481 -25.40 3.09 5.37
CA SER A 481 -25.29 1.69 5.78
C SER A 481 -23.85 1.19 5.76
N ARG A 482 -23.10 1.47 4.70
CA ARG A 482 -21.68 1.08 4.61
C ARG A 482 -20.83 1.76 5.69
N ALA A 483 -21.10 3.02 6.00
CA ALA A 483 -20.38 3.76 7.02
C ALA A 483 -20.72 3.29 8.45
N GLU A 484 -21.93 2.78 8.69
CA GLU A 484 -22.33 2.17 9.96
C GLU A 484 -21.64 0.81 10.22
N GLY A 485 -21.18 0.13 9.16
CA GLY A 485 -20.53 -1.18 9.21
C GLY A 485 -21.50 -2.37 9.05
N THR A 486 -22.64 -2.14 8.40
CA THR A 486 -23.58 -3.18 7.92
C THR A 486 -23.42 -3.39 6.43
#